data_AF-A0AB37UH51-F1
#
_entry.id   AF-A0AB37UH51-F1
#
_cell.length_a   1.000
_cell.length_b   1.000
_cell.length_c   1.000
_cell.angle_alpha   90.00
_cell.angle_beta   90.00
_cell.angle_gamma   90.00
#
_symmetry.space_group_name_H-M   'P 1'
#
loop_
_entity.id
_entity.type
_entity.pdbx_description
1 polymer ?
#
loop_
_entity_poly.entity_id
_entity_poly.type
_entity_poly.pdbx_seq_one_letter_code
_entity_poly.pdbx_strand_id
1 'polypeptide(L)'
;MPTSNSNLKETAGVKVLFFSIPNNFLLQLGTGSLLLGLVGGKAVAQAVTAIGQASEEVFRGDRLPVLPFPEAETTSDSSDA
;
A
#
# COMPACT_ATOMS: atom_id res chain seq x y z
N MET A 1 36.95 -39.46 -30.32
CA MET A 1 36.75 -38.18 -29.62
C MET A 1 35.32 -38.16 -29.09
N PRO A 2 35.07 -38.03 -27.78
CA PRO A 2 33.70 -37.96 -27.29
C PRO A 2 33.16 -36.54 -27.46
N THR A 3 31.96 -36.43 -28.03
CA THR A 3 31.26 -35.16 -28.25
C THR A 3 30.37 -34.87 -27.04
N SER A 4 30.64 -33.80 -26.30
CA SER A 4 29.76 -33.36 -25.20
C SER A 4 28.44 -32.83 -25.75
N ASN A 5 27.36 -33.53 -25.46
CA ASN A 5 25.98 -33.14 -25.75
C ASN A 5 25.40 -32.38 -24.54
N SER A 6 25.22 -31.08 -24.67
CA SER A 6 24.53 -30.23 -23.69
C SER A 6 23.02 -30.56 -23.68
N ASN A 7 22.63 -31.53 -22.85
CA ASN A 7 21.21 -31.81 -22.60
C ASN A 7 20.58 -30.68 -21.77
N LEU A 8 19.35 -30.31 -22.12
CA LEU A 8 18.73 -29.04 -21.83
C LEU A 8 18.35 -28.82 -20.35
N LYS A 9 18.61 -27.58 -19.93
CA LYS A 9 17.84 -26.72 -19.00
C LYS A 9 17.20 -27.40 -17.79
N GLU A 10 18.00 -27.42 -16.73
CA GLU A 10 17.53 -27.55 -15.36
C GLU A 10 16.47 -26.48 -15.06
N THR A 11 15.20 -26.87 -15.05
CA THR A 11 14.09 -26.02 -14.59
C THR A 11 14.07 -26.06 -13.08
N ALA A 12 14.99 -25.32 -12.45
CA ALA A 12 15.16 -25.29 -11.00
C ALA A 12 13.95 -24.62 -10.35
N GLY A 13 13.05 -25.42 -9.77
CA GLY A 13 11.94 -24.92 -8.95
C GLY A 13 12.44 -24.17 -7.71
N VAL A 14 11.66 -23.21 -7.22
CA VAL A 14 12.02 -22.44 -6.02
C VAL A 14 11.57 -23.20 -4.78
N LYS A 15 12.51 -23.55 -3.90
CA LYS A 15 12.19 -24.16 -2.59
C LYS A 15 11.85 -23.07 -1.60
N VAL A 16 10.57 -22.96 -1.24
CA VAL A 16 10.08 -21.99 -0.26
C VAL A 16 9.77 -22.72 1.04
N LEU A 17 10.56 -22.43 2.07
CA LEU A 17 10.45 -22.99 3.43
C LEU A 17 10.53 -24.53 3.48
N PHE A 18 9.42 -25.23 3.25
CA PHE A 18 9.31 -26.69 3.22
C PHE A 18 8.80 -27.26 1.87
N PHE A 19 8.34 -26.41 0.94
CA PHE A 19 7.71 -26.82 -0.31
C PHE A 19 8.57 -26.47 -1.53
N SER A 20 8.53 -27.32 -2.55
CA SER A 20 9.15 -27.05 -3.86
C SER A 20 8.08 -26.56 -4.82
N ILE A 21 8.22 -25.32 -5.30
CA ILE A 21 7.27 -24.71 -6.23
C ILE A 21 7.86 -24.76 -7.65
N PRO A 22 7.17 -25.38 -8.63
CA PRO A 22 7.59 -25.36 -10.02
C PRO A 22 7.58 -23.93 -10.60
N ASN A 23 8.58 -23.59 -11.41
CA ASN A 23 8.69 -22.24 -11.99
C ASN A 23 7.50 -21.84 -12.87
N ASN A 24 6.89 -22.79 -13.58
CA ASN A 24 5.70 -22.53 -14.39
C ASN A 24 4.52 -22.03 -13.54
N PHE A 25 4.41 -22.51 -12.29
CA PHE A 25 3.37 -22.08 -11.38
C PHE A 25 3.55 -20.62 -10.95
N LEU A 26 4.79 -20.24 -10.60
CA LEU A 26 5.12 -18.84 -10.28
C LEU A 26 4.88 -17.91 -11.48
N LEU A 27 5.23 -18.37 -12.68
CA LEU A 27 5.01 -17.61 -13.90
C LEU A 27 3.51 -17.39 -14.15
N GLN A 28 2.70 -18.44 -14.04
CA GLN A 28 1.24 -18.35 -14.17
C GLN A 28 0.63 -17.43 -13.12
N LEU A 29 1.06 -17.54 -11.86
CA LEU A 29 0.57 -16.71 -10.76
C LEU A 29 0.93 -15.24 -10.99
N GLY A 30 2.18 -14.97 -11.38
CA GLY A 30 2.67 -13.62 -11.67
C GLY A 30 1.95 -13.00 -12.85
N THR A 31 1.81 -13.74 -13.96
CA THR A 31 1.08 -13.26 -15.14
C THR A 31 -0.41 -13.05 -14.84
N GLY A 32 -1.04 -13.97 -14.10
CA GLY A 32 -2.44 -13.82 -13.68
C GLY A 32 -2.66 -12.59 -12.81
N SER A 33 -1.79 -12.36 -11.81
CA SER A 33 -1.83 -11.18 -10.95
C SER A 33 -1.61 -9.89 -11.73
N LEU A 34 -0.67 -9.88 -12.69
CA LEU A 34 -0.42 -8.72 -13.54
C LEU A 34 -1.63 -8.38 -14.43
N LEU A 35 -2.23 -9.40 -15.07
CA LEU A 35 -3.43 -9.21 -15.89
C LEU A 35 -4.62 -8.72 -15.04
N LEU A 36 -4.80 -9.30 -13.84
CA LEU A 36 -5.82 -8.86 -12.91
C LEU A 36 -5.60 -7.39 -12.49
N GLY A 37 -4.35 -7.02 -12.21
CA GLY A 37 -3.97 -5.64 -11.90
C GLY A 37 -4.24 -4.67 -13.05
N LEU A 38 -3.94 -5.08 -14.29
CA LEU A 38 -4.22 -4.26 -15.48
C LEU A 38 -5.72 -4.06 -15.72
N VAL A 39 -6.52 -5.11 -15.53
CA VAL A 39 -7.99 -5.03 -15.67
C VAL A 39 -8.60 -4.24 -14.51
N GLY A 40 -8.13 -4.44 -13.29
CA GLY A 40 -8.63 -3.80 -12.07
C GLY A 40 -8.09 -2.40 -11.80
N GLY A 41 -7.07 -1.95 -12.53
CA GLY A 41 -6.35 -0.71 -12.24
C GLY A 41 -7.23 0.54 -12.21
N LYS A 42 -8.25 0.60 -13.10
CA LYS A 42 -9.20 1.71 -13.10
C LYS A 42 -10.05 1.76 -11.83
N ALA A 43 -10.48 0.61 -11.32
CA ALA A 43 -11.26 0.52 -10.08
C ALA A 43 -10.41 0.92 -8.86
N VAL A 44 -9.15 0.50 -8.82
CA VAL A 44 -8.19 0.91 -7.78
C VAL A 44 -7.98 2.42 -7.80
N ALA A 45 -7.78 3.01 -8.98
CA ALA A 45 -7.63 4.47 -9.11
C ALA A 45 -8.87 5.21 -8.59
N GLN A 46 -10.07 4.76 -8.98
CA GLN A 46 -11.33 5.34 -8.50
C GLN A 46 -11.49 5.22 -6.98
N ALA A 47 -11.12 4.07 -6.39
CA ALA A 47 -11.17 3.87 -4.96
C ALA A 47 -10.22 4.82 -4.21
N VAL A 48 -8.98 4.96 -4.68
CA VAL A 48 -8.01 5.89 -4.08
C VAL A 48 -8.49 7.35 -4.20
N THR A 49 -9.04 7.74 -5.33
CA THR A 49 -9.64 9.07 -5.49
C THR A 49 -10.79 9.30 -4.51
N ALA A 50 -11.71 8.33 -4.38
CA ALA A 50 -12.84 8.45 -3.46
C ALA A 50 -12.39 8.54 -1.99
N ILE A 51 -11.38 7.75 -1.60
CA ILE A 51 -10.78 7.83 -0.26
C ILE A 51 -10.15 9.22 -0.04
N GLY A 52 -9.47 9.76 -1.06
CA GLY A 52 -8.87 11.10 -0.99
C GLY A 52 -9.92 12.19 -0.78
N GLN A 53 -11.02 12.15 -1.54
CA GLN A 53 -12.14 13.09 -1.40
C GLN A 53 -12.81 12.99 -0.02
N ALA A 54 -13.08 11.77 0.45
CA ALA A 54 -13.64 11.56 1.78
C ALA A 54 -12.69 12.05 2.89
N SER A 55 -11.38 11.90 2.69
CA SER A 55 -10.37 12.40 3.63
C SER A 55 -10.31 13.93 3.64
N GLU A 56 -10.46 14.57 2.48
CA GLU A 56 -10.46 16.04 2.37
C GLU A 56 -11.54 16.67 3.25
N GLU A 57 -12.75 16.10 3.31
CA GLU A 57 -13.83 16.61 4.16
C GLU A 57 -13.52 16.49 5.66
N VAL A 58 -12.80 15.44 6.07
CA VAL A 58 -12.36 15.24 7.46
C VAL A 58 -11.25 16.23 7.83
N PHE A 59 -10.28 16.46 6.93
CA PHE A 59 -9.14 17.34 7.17
C PHE A 59 -9.43 18.82 6.98
N ARG A 60 -10.41 19.18 6.14
CA ARG A 60 -10.84 20.58 5.95
C ARG A 60 -11.41 21.17 7.25
N GLY A 61 -11.80 20.33 8.21
CA GLY A 61 -12.20 20.78 9.54
C GLY A 61 -13.47 21.64 9.56
N ASP A 62 -14.20 21.73 8.45
CA ASP A 62 -15.40 22.57 8.25
C ASP A 62 -16.57 22.19 9.18
N ARG A 63 -16.44 21.08 9.90
CA ARG A 63 -17.40 20.60 10.91
C ARG A 63 -16.77 20.37 12.28
N LEU A 64 -15.54 20.84 12.52
CA LEU A 64 -14.97 20.76 13.87
C LEU A 64 -15.64 21.84 14.73
N PRO A 65 -16.39 21.46 15.78
CA PRO A 65 -16.96 22.44 16.70
C PRO A 65 -15.83 23.30 17.28
N VAL A 66 -16.10 24.60 17.47
CA VAL A 66 -15.16 25.50 18.16
C VAL A 66 -14.85 24.88 19.52
N LEU A 67 -13.63 24.37 19.67
CA LEU A 67 -13.19 23.85 20.96
C LEU A 67 -13.04 25.03 21.92
N PRO A 68 -13.66 24.96 23.11
CA PRO A 68 -13.38 25.93 24.15
C PRO A 68 -11.93 25.71 24.58
N PHE A 69 -11.04 26.62 24.18
CA PHE A 69 -9.72 26.70 24.79
C PHE A 69 -9.88 27.39 26.13
N PRO A 70 -9.28 26.88 27.22
CA PRO A 70 -9.20 27.65 28.45
C PRO A 70 -8.52 28.97 28.11
N GLU A 71 -9.20 30.08 28.36
CA GLU A 71 -8.57 31.40 28.30
C GLU A 71 -7.37 31.32 29.23
N ALA A 72 -6.18 31.58 28.68
CA ALA A 72 -5.01 31.76 29.51
C ALA A 72 -5.38 32.88 30.46
N GLU A 73 -5.58 32.53 31.74
CA GLU A 73 -5.80 33.46 32.83
C GLU A 73 -4.74 34.54 32.67
N THR A 74 -5.14 35.67 32.10
CA THR A 74 -4.32 36.86 32.12
C THR A 74 -4.37 37.28 33.57
N THR A 75 -3.45 36.72 34.36
CA THR A 75 -3.12 37.18 35.70
C THR A 75 -2.65 38.62 35.51
N SER A 76 -3.61 39.54 35.45
CA SER A 76 -3.40 40.92 35.78
C SER A 76 -3.17 40.96 37.29
N ASP A 77 -1.98 40.53 37.70
CA ASP A 77 -1.41 40.99 38.96
C ASP A 77 -1.12 42.48 38.76
N SER A 78 -2.17 43.29 38.92
CA SER A 78 -2.03 44.68 39.32
C SER A 78 -1.59 44.67 40.79
N SER A 79 -0.31 44.39 41.01
CA SER A 79 0.38 44.68 42.26
C SER A 79 0.73 46.17 42.28
N ASP A 80 -0.29 47.00 42.59
CA ASP A 80 -0.14 48.37 43.07
C ASP A 80 -0.69 48.42 44.51
N ALA A 81 0.22 48.37 45.50
CA ALA A 81 0.09 48.93 46.84
C ALA A 81 1.46 48.94 47.54
#